data_AF-A0A1Y3EFZ5-F1
#
_entry.id   AF-A0A1Y3EFZ5-F1
#
_cell.length_a   1.000
_cell.length_b   1.000
_cell.length_c   1.000
_cell.angle_alpha   90.00
_cell.angle_beta   90.00
_cell.angle_gamma   90.00
#
_symmetry.space_group_name_H-M   'P 1'
#
loop_
_entity.id
_entity.type
_entity.pdbx_description
1 polymer ?
#
loop_
_entity_poly.entity_id
_entity_poly.type
_entity_poly.pdbx_seq_one_letter_code
_entity_poly.pdbx_strand_id
1 'polypeptide(L)'
;MWYQTAGVQIYVNRHRTILLDSEPIPSIAVMRNSMRTKYRNKSEASNMLTSSANQSLSVAAFLLQVCHLVIVLFESFVDADLMKFLLSAEEMKPTNKLTEQFGKVDRMPHIVFIQNKARGEDFEPDAYLKKSELLKEYTKNTSLNCTCINAICDFSMPKYVFRADREQQLKI
;
A
#
# COMPACT_ATOMS: atom_id res chain seq x y z
N MET A 1 -5.47 24.17 1.92
CA MET A 1 -4.71 23.10 2.58
C MET A 1 -5.13 21.82 1.91
N TRP A 2 -4.25 21.11 1.20
CA TRP A 2 -4.66 20.04 0.26
C TRP A 2 -4.31 18.65 0.78
N TYR A 3 -4.70 18.35 2.01
CA TYR A 3 -4.84 17.00 2.57
C TYR A 3 -5.54 17.13 3.93
N GLN A 4 -6.30 16.10 4.34
CA GLN A 4 -7.13 16.15 5.55
C GLN A 4 -6.52 15.33 6.69
N THR A 5 -6.08 14.10 6.42
CA THR A 5 -5.44 13.24 7.41
C THR A 5 -3.98 13.66 7.60
N ALA A 6 -3.62 14.07 8.81
CA ALA A 6 -2.24 14.39 9.20
C ALA A 6 -1.74 13.34 10.22
N GLY A 7 -0.56 12.76 9.96
CA GLY A 7 -0.01 11.67 10.77
C GLY A 7 -0.75 10.35 10.62
N VAL A 8 -0.75 9.52 11.68
CA VAL A 8 -1.47 8.23 11.72
C VAL A 8 -2.58 8.32 12.77
N GLN A 9 -3.80 8.06 12.35
CA GLN A 9 -4.99 8.03 13.20
C GLN A 9 -5.38 6.59 13.51
N ILE A 10 -5.92 6.36 14.70
CA ILE A 10 -6.34 5.04 15.18
C ILE A 10 -7.83 5.03 15.45
N TYR A 11 -8.49 3.96 15.02
CA TYR A 11 -9.88 3.67 15.35
C TYR A 11 -10.03 2.20 15.76
N VAL A 12 -10.74 1.95 16.86
CA VAL A 12 -11.00 0.59 17.35
C VAL A 12 -12.48 0.29 17.19
N ASN A 13 -12.79 -0.70 16.38
CA ASN A 13 -14.17 -1.13 16.15
C ASN A 13 -14.67 -2.04 17.28
N ARG A 14 -16.01 -2.18 17.41
CA ARG A 14 -16.67 -3.10 18.36
C ARG A 14 -16.24 -4.56 18.19
N HIS A 15 -15.85 -4.93 16.97
CA HIS A 15 -15.33 -6.25 16.60
C HIS A 15 -13.87 -6.48 17.04
N ARG A 16 -13.29 -5.58 17.83
CA ARG A 16 -11.89 -5.62 18.29
C ARG A 16 -10.87 -5.58 17.14
N THR A 17 -11.25 -4.97 16.04
CA THR A 17 -10.34 -4.66 14.92
C THR A 17 -9.78 -3.25 15.10
N ILE A 18 -8.47 -3.13 15.02
CA ILE A 18 -7.76 -1.84 15.04
C ILE A 18 -7.55 -1.40 13.59
N LEU A 19 -8.05 -0.22 13.25
CA LEU A 19 -7.83 0.42 11.96
C LEU A 19 -6.84 1.57 12.15
N LEU A 20 -5.83 1.62 11.28
CA LEU A 20 -4.86 2.70 11.20
C LEU A 20 -5.04 3.41 9.87
N ASP A 21 -5.39 4.70 9.92
CA ASP A 21 -5.45 5.58 8.76
C ASP A 21 -4.21 6.46 8.74
N SER A 22 -3.45 6.45 7.65
CA SER A 22 -2.23 7.24 7.52
C SER A 22 -2.45 8.45 6.61
N GLU A 23 -1.65 9.48 6.81
CA GLU A 23 -1.53 10.54 5.83
C GLU A 23 -1.11 9.99 4.45
N PRO A 24 -1.38 10.72 3.35
CA PRO A 24 -1.05 10.26 2.01
C PRO A 24 0.46 10.11 1.82
N ILE A 25 0.90 8.95 1.36
CA ILE A 25 2.32 8.57 1.24
C ILE A 25 2.61 7.97 -0.14
N PRO A 26 3.61 8.47 -0.88
CA PRO A 26 4.31 9.76 -0.71
C PRO A 26 3.46 10.95 -1.22
N SER A 27 3.48 12.10 -0.53
CA SER A 27 2.65 13.27 -0.89
C SER A 27 3.37 14.62 -0.88
N ILE A 28 3.25 15.33 -2.00
CA ILE A 28 3.73 16.72 -2.17
C ILE A 28 2.98 17.67 -1.24
N ALA A 29 1.71 17.42 -0.95
CA ALA A 29 0.91 18.30 -0.11
C ALA A 29 1.38 18.27 1.35
N VAL A 30 1.70 17.08 1.86
CA VAL A 30 2.31 16.87 3.19
C VAL A 30 3.67 17.56 3.24
N MET A 31 4.52 17.32 2.24
CA MET A 31 5.84 17.96 2.11
C MET A 31 5.75 19.49 2.13
N ARG A 32 4.83 20.08 1.36
CA ARG A 32 4.62 21.54 1.30
C ARG A 32 4.23 22.12 2.65
N ASN A 33 3.40 21.43 3.42
CA ASN A 33 3.00 21.87 4.74
C ASN A 33 4.17 21.81 5.74
N SER A 34 4.94 20.73 5.72
CA SER A 34 6.17 20.59 6.51
C SER A 34 7.20 21.67 6.19
N MET A 35 7.35 22.03 4.92
CA MET A 35 8.23 23.10 4.45
C MET A 35 7.80 24.47 5.00
N ARG A 36 6.50 24.79 4.95
CA ARG A 36 5.96 26.05 5.49
C ARG A 36 6.23 26.20 6.99
N THR A 37 6.08 25.12 7.76
CA THR A 37 6.38 25.10 9.19
C THR A 37 7.87 25.34 9.46
N LYS A 38 8.76 24.71 8.70
CA LYS A 38 10.22 24.86 8.86
C LYS A 38 10.72 26.25 8.48
N TYR A 39 10.19 26.86 7.42
CA TYR A 39 10.49 28.26 7.09
C TYR A 39 10.07 29.23 8.21
N ARG A 40 8.92 28.99 8.85
CA ARG A 40 8.49 29.81 9.99
C ARG A 40 9.45 29.71 11.17
N ASN A 41 10.11 28.57 11.31
CA ASN A 41 11.03 28.27 12.42
C ASN A 41 12.52 28.58 12.09
N LYS A 42 12.83 29.18 10.93
CA LYS A 42 14.20 29.52 10.47
C LYS A 42 15.20 28.34 10.56
N SER A 43 14.75 27.10 10.35
CA SER A 43 15.66 25.94 10.29
C SER A 43 16.31 25.85 8.91
N GLU A 44 17.59 25.44 8.85
CA GLU A 44 18.31 25.09 7.62
C GLU A 44 17.44 24.24 6.68
N ALA A 45 17.19 24.76 5.47
CA ALA A 45 16.31 24.14 4.47
C ALA A 45 17.02 23.04 3.64
N SER A 46 18.26 22.68 3.99
CA SER A 46 19.01 21.65 3.28
C SER A 46 18.34 20.28 3.46
N ASN A 47 18.23 19.53 2.35
CA ASN A 47 17.71 18.15 2.28
C ASN A 47 16.23 17.93 2.65
N MET A 48 15.35 18.92 2.45
CA MET A 48 13.90 18.80 2.72
C MET A 48 13.20 17.67 1.95
N LEU A 49 13.53 17.52 0.66
CA LEU A 49 12.95 16.48 -0.19
C LEU A 49 13.27 15.09 0.37
N THR A 50 14.56 14.83 0.60
CA THR A 50 15.05 13.58 1.20
C THR A 50 14.46 13.33 2.59
N SER A 51 14.36 14.37 3.43
CA SER A 51 13.74 14.27 4.75
C SER A 51 12.27 13.85 4.67
N SER A 52 11.50 14.41 3.74
CA SER A 52 10.08 14.07 3.57
C SER A 52 9.87 12.66 2.99
N ALA A 53 10.73 12.24 2.07
CA ALA A 53 10.72 10.88 1.52
C ALA A 53 11.06 9.85 2.60
N ASN A 54 12.08 10.13 3.43
CA ASN A 54 12.45 9.25 4.55
C ASN A 54 11.35 9.17 5.63
N GLN A 55 10.64 10.26 5.88
CA GLN A 55 9.48 10.26 6.78
C GLN A 55 8.36 9.37 6.23
N SER A 56 8.02 9.55 4.96
CA SER A 56 7.06 8.70 4.24
C SER A 56 7.43 7.21 4.32
N LEU A 57 8.71 6.90 4.09
CA LEU A 57 9.23 5.54 4.18
C LEU A 57 9.14 4.98 5.59
N SER A 58 9.39 5.81 6.61
CA SER A 58 9.35 5.40 8.02
C SER A 58 7.93 5.05 8.46
N VAL A 59 6.94 5.81 8.02
CA VAL A 59 5.53 5.50 8.29
C VAL A 59 5.12 4.21 7.58
N ALA A 60 5.51 4.02 6.31
CA ALA A 60 5.24 2.78 5.59
C ALA A 60 5.89 1.56 6.25
N ALA A 61 7.16 1.66 6.67
CA ALA A 61 7.88 0.60 7.38
C ALA A 61 7.21 0.27 8.73
N PHE A 62 6.75 1.28 9.46
CA PHE A 62 5.98 1.09 10.69
C PHE A 62 4.69 0.31 10.45
N LEU A 63 3.89 0.71 9.46
CA LEU A 63 2.64 0.02 9.11
C LEU A 63 2.90 -1.43 8.69
N LEU A 64 3.95 -1.67 7.90
CA LEU A 64 4.36 -3.02 7.50
C LEU A 64 4.81 -3.88 8.70
N GLN A 65 5.27 -3.28 9.78
CA GLN A 65 5.75 -3.99 10.96
C GLN A 65 4.65 -4.32 11.98
N VAL A 66 3.63 -3.46 12.12
CA VAL A 66 2.61 -3.57 13.19
C VAL A 66 1.26 -4.10 12.70
N CYS A 67 0.98 -4.02 11.39
CA CYS A 67 -0.30 -4.44 10.84
C CYS A 67 -0.30 -5.92 10.43
N HIS A 68 -1.48 -6.54 10.48
CA HIS A 68 -1.70 -7.88 9.89
C HIS A 68 -2.05 -7.80 8.40
N LEU A 69 -2.72 -6.72 8.00
CA LEU A 69 -3.17 -6.42 6.64
C LEU A 69 -2.82 -4.97 6.34
N VAL A 70 -2.21 -4.71 5.19
CA VAL A 70 -1.90 -3.35 4.71
C VAL A 70 -2.59 -3.16 3.36
N ILE A 71 -3.41 -2.11 3.27
CA ILE A 71 -4.14 -1.77 2.04
C ILE A 71 -3.36 -0.67 1.32
N VAL A 72 -2.96 -0.93 0.08
CA VAL A 72 -2.27 0.03 -0.79
C VAL A 72 -3.27 0.52 -1.83
N LEU A 73 -3.65 1.79 -1.73
CA LEU A 73 -4.55 2.46 -2.66
C LEU A 73 -3.76 3.17 -3.76
N PHE A 74 -4.14 2.96 -5.02
CA PHE A 74 -3.57 3.63 -6.18
C PHE A 74 -4.68 3.96 -7.20
N GLU A 75 -4.50 4.98 -8.04
CA GLU A 75 -5.56 5.41 -8.97
C GLU A 75 -5.45 4.81 -10.38
N SER A 76 -4.24 4.71 -10.92
CA SER A 76 -4.05 4.29 -12.32
C SER A 76 -3.57 2.85 -12.42
N PHE A 77 -2.30 2.61 -12.11
CA PHE A 77 -1.66 1.31 -12.23
C PHE A 77 -0.56 1.19 -11.16
N VAL A 78 -0.24 -0.04 -10.78
CA VAL A 78 0.90 -0.32 -9.88
C VAL A 78 2.19 -0.15 -10.67
N ASP A 79 2.82 1.01 -10.55
CA ASP A 79 4.08 1.29 -11.24
C ASP A 79 5.29 0.71 -10.49
N ALA A 80 6.43 0.69 -11.18
CA ALA A 80 7.68 0.23 -10.60
C ALA A 80 8.14 1.09 -9.41
N ASP A 81 7.72 2.35 -9.34
CA ASP A 81 8.15 3.28 -8.30
C ASP A 81 7.39 3.05 -6.99
N LEU A 82 6.09 2.73 -7.05
CA LEU A 82 5.31 2.25 -5.90
C LEU A 82 5.89 0.94 -5.36
N MET A 83 6.27 0.02 -6.25
CA MET A 83 6.88 -1.24 -5.84
C MET A 83 8.25 -1.04 -5.18
N LYS A 84 9.13 -0.21 -5.77
CA LYS A 84 10.40 0.17 -5.14
C LYS A 84 10.19 0.84 -3.79
N PHE A 85 9.20 1.72 -3.67
CA PHE A 85 8.88 2.39 -2.42
C PHE A 85 8.48 1.38 -1.33
N LEU A 86 7.61 0.42 -1.65
CA LEU A 86 7.20 -0.63 -0.73
C LEU A 86 8.37 -1.54 -0.33
N LEU A 87 9.26 -1.87 -1.27
CA LEU A 87 10.45 -2.67 -0.99
C LEU A 87 11.45 -1.93 -0.10
N SER A 88 11.70 -0.65 -0.37
CA SER A 88 12.54 0.18 0.50
C SER A 88 11.91 0.34 1.89
N ALA A 89 10.58 0.40 2.01
CA ALA A 89 9.90 0.44 3.30
C ALA A 89 10.06 -0.89 4.04
N GLU A 90 10.05 -2.01 3.31
CA GLU A 90 10.30 -3.33 3.87
C GLU A 90 11.71 -3.46 4.42
N GLU A 91 12.72 -3.03 3.66
CA GLU A 91 14.13 -3.07 4.07
C GLU A 91 14.42 -2.17 5.28
N MET A 92 13.65 -1.10 5.46
CA MET A 92 13.82 -0.15 6.56
C MET A 92 13.12 -0.60 7.86
N LYS A 93 12.49 -1.78 7.89
CA LYS A 93 11.93 -2.34 9.13
C LYS A 93 13.04 -2.49 10.18
N PRO A 94 12.90 -1.89 11.37
CA PRO A 94 13.90 -2.04 12.41
C PRO A 94 14.00 -3.51 12.82
N THR A 95 15.21 -4.05 12.91
CA THR A 95 15.42 -5.38 13.51
C THR A 95 14.96 -5.32 14.96
N ASN A 96 13.76 -5.83 15.24
CA ASN A 96 13.17 -5.76 16.57
C ASN A 96 14.04 -6.57 17.55
N LYS A 97 14.83 -5.88 18.37
CA LYS A 97 15.54 -6.53 19.49
C LYS A 97 14.56 -7.07 20.54
N LEU A 98 13.33 -6.56 20.57
CA LEU A 98 12.23 -7.04 21.43
C LEU A 98 11.71 -8.44 21.02
N THR A 99 11.98 -8.88 19.79
CA THR A 99 11.58 -10.22 19.32
C THR A 99 12.32 -11.35 20.06
N GLU A 100 13.42 -11.03 20.75
CA GLU A 100 14.15 -11.98 21.60
C GLU A 100 13.41 -12.25 22.93
N GLN A 101 12.59 -11.32 23.41
CA GLN A 101 11.88 -11.44 24.70
C GLN A 101 10.46 -12.01 24.58
N PHE A 102 9.75 -11.74 23.48
CA PHE A 102 8.36 -12.16 23.28
C PHE A 102 8.19 -13.31 22.26
N GLY A 103 9.32 -13.90 21.82
CA GLY A 103 9.34 -14.90 20.75
C GLY A 103 9.34 -14.24 19.37
N LYS A 104 10.03 -14.87 18.41
CA LYS A 104 10.23 -14.36 17.05
C LYS A 104 8.90 -14.29 16.28
N VAL A 105 8.16 -13.18 16.42
CA VAL A 105 6.99 -12.90 15.59
C VAL A 105 7.46 -12.20 14.32
N ASP A 106 8.16 -12.95 13.47
CA ASP A 106 8.50 -12.54 12.10
C ASP A 106 7.23 -12.66 11.23
N ARG A 107 6.22 -11.86 11.56
CA ARG A 107 4.95 -11.83 10.82
C ARG A 107 5.06 -10.79 9.73
N MET A 108 4.90 -11.26 8.50
CA MET A 108 4.75 -10.39 7.36
C MET A 108 3.27 -10.05 7.16
N PRO A 109 2.93 -8.77 6.95
CA PRO A 109 1.57 -8.38 6.67
C PRO A 109 1.13 -8.91 5.31
N HIS A 110 -0.15 -9.18 5.17
CA HIS A 110 -0.77 -9.35 3.87
C HIS A 110 -0.98 -7.99 3.22
N ILE A 111 -0.44 -7.78 2.03
CA ILE A 111 -0.60 -6.53 1.28
C ILE A 111 -1.73 -6.70 0.26
N VAL A 112 -2.70 -5.81 0.32
CA VAL A 112 -3.83 -5.76 -0.61
C VAL A 112 -3.72 -4.53 -1.47
N PHE A 113 -3.53 -4.73 -2.76
CA PHE A 113 -3.51 -3.66 -3.75
C PHE A 113 -4.93 -3.36 -4.19
N ILE A 114 -5.37 -2.11 -4.03
CA ILE A 114 -6.68 -1.63 -4.42
C ILE A 114 -6.55 -0.50 -5.44
N GLN A 115 -7.06 -0.75 -6.65
CA GLN A 115 -7.22 0.30 -7.65
C GLN A 115 -8.47 1.13 -7.32
N ASN A 116 -8.25 2.37 -6.89
CA ASN A 116 -9.29 3.37 -6.72
C ASN A 116 -9.66 3.99 -8.09
N LYS A 117 -10.89 4.46 -8.24
CA LYS A 117 -11.40 5.11 -9.47
C LYS A 117 -11.24 4.25 -10.74
N ALA A 118 -11.33 2.93 -10.59
CA ALA A 118 -11.33 2.00 -11.72
C ALA A 118 -12.45 2.35 -12.72
N ARG A 119 -12.13 2.28 -14.02
CA ARG A 119 -13.07 2.49 -15.12
C ARG A 119 -13.67 1.17 -15.57
N GLY A 120 -14.72 1.21 -16.39
CA GLY A 120 -15.35 -0.01 -16.96
C GLY A 120 -14.33 -0.96 -17.60
N GLU A 121 -13.38 -0.41 -18.36
CA GLU A 121 -12.28 -1.14 -19.01
C GLU A 121 -11.38 -1.92 -18.04
N ASP A 122 -11.28 -1.48 -16.78
CA ASP A 122 -10.45 -2.14 -15.77
C ASP A 122 -11.07 -3.42 -15.22
N PHE A 123 -12.37 -3.63 -15.45
CA PHE A 123 -13.12 -4.82 -15.06
C PHE A 123 -13.14 -5.90 -16.16
N GLU A 124 -12.58 -5.60 -17.33
CA GLU A 124 -12.41 -6.60 -18.38
C GLU A 124 -11.46 -7.72 -17.91
N PRO A 125 -11.80 -9.01 -18.16
CA PRO A 125 -11.00 -10.15 -17.73
C PRO A 125 -9.53 -10.05 -18.12
N ASP A 126 -9.25 -9.61 -19.35
CA ASP A 126 -7.90 -9.47 -19.88
C ASP A 126 -7.11 -8.37 -19.17
N ALA A 127 -7.77 -7.24 -18.87
CA ALA A 127 -7.16 -6.14 -18.13
C ALA A 127 -6.81 -6.56 -16.69
N TYR A 128 -7.70 -7.31 -16.04
CA TYR A 128 -7.45 -7.88 -14.72
C TYR A 128 -6.29 -8.89 -14.73
N LEU A 129 -6.27 -9.83 -15.69
CA LEU A 129 -5.24 -10.85 -15.77
C LEU A 129 -3.86 -10.23 -16.00
N LYS A 130 -3.76 -9.25 -16.91
CA LYS A 130 -2.52 -8.53 -17.18
C LYS A 130 -2.01 -7.78 -15.93
N LYS A 131 -2.90 -7.12 -15.19
CA LYS A 131 -2.56 -6.47 -13.90
C LYS A 131 -2.07 -7.47 -12.86
N SER A 132 -2.76 -8.61 -12.74
CA SER A 132 -2.40 -9.67 -11.79
C SER A 132 -1.04 -10.30 -12.13
N GLU A 133 -0.74 -10.50 -13.40
CA GLU A 133 0.54 -11.05 -13.86
C GLU A 133 1.70 -10.08 -13.57
N LEU A 134 1.54 -8.80 -13.92
CA LEU A 134 2.56 -7.78 -13.63
C LEU A 134 2.82 -7.64 -12.13
N LEU A 135 1.77 -7.66 -11.29
CA LEU A 135 1.96 -7.63 -9.85
C LEU A 135 2.74 -8.86 -9.35
N LYS A 136 2.40 -10.06 -9.85
CA LYS A 136 3.14 -11.29 -9.51
C LYS A 136 4.60 -11.22 -9.92
N GLU A 137 4.90 -10.62 -11.07
CA GLU A 137 6.27 -10.42 -11.52
C GLU A 137 7.04 -9.51 -10.56
N TYR A 138 6.47 -8.37 -10.17
CA TYR A 138 7.09 -7.46 -9.21
C TYR A 138 7.28 -8.08 -7.82
N THR A 139 6.39 -8.98 -7.39
CA THR A 139 6.46 -9.62 -6.06
C THR A 139 7.22 -10.94 -6.05
N LYS A 140 7.65 -11.46 -7.21
CA LYS A 140 8.28 -12.79 -7.30
C LYS A 140 9.55 -12.92 -6.47
N ASN A 141 10.33 -11.84 -6.40
CA ASN A 141 11.61 -11.78 -5.70
C ASN A 141 11.50 -11.14 -4.31
N THR A 142 10.28 -10.88 -3.85
CA THR A 142 10.03 -10.15 -2.60
C THR A 142 9.47 -11.10 -1.57
N SER A 143 9.71 -10.82 -0.30
CA SER A 143 9.14 -11.60 0.79
C SER A 143 7.65 -11.28 1.03
N LEU A 144 7.11 -10.26 0.35
CA LEU A 144 5.76 -9.73 0.57
C LEU A 144 4.66 -10.67 0.08
N ASN A 145 3.70 -10.96 0.95
CA ASN A 145 2.48 -11.71 0.59
C ASN A 145 1.43 -10.76 0.01
N CYS A 146 1.33 -10.68 -1.32
CA CYS A 146 0.48 -9.70 -2.01
C CYS A 146 -0.76 -10.32 -2.66
N THR A 147 -1.90 -9.62 -2.59
CA THR A 147 -3.13 -9.94 -3.34
C THR A 147 -3.65 -8.68 -4.05
N CYS A 148 -3.97 -8.78 -5.33
CA CYS A 148 -4.62 -7.71 -6.09
C CYS A 148 -6.15 -7.82 -6.00
N ILE A 149 -6.83 -6.72 -5.70
CA ILE A 149 -8.27 -6.59 -5.78
C ILE A 149 -8.59 -5.31 -6.56
N ASN A 150 -9.32 -5.45 -7.67
CA ASN A 150 -9.91 -4.29 -8.34
C ASN A 150 -11.13 -3.90 -7.52
N ALA A 151 -11.12 -2.76 -6.82
CA ALA A 151 -12.24 -2.37 -5.98
C ALA A 151 -13.20 -1.43 -6.70
N ILE A 152 -14.44 -1.88 -6.85
CA ILE A 152 -15.61 -1.17 -6.35
C ILE A 152 -16.40 -2.24 -5.59
N CYS A 153 -16.39 -2.19 -4.24
CA CYS A 153 -17.12 -3.04 -3.31
C CYS A 153 -16.92 -4.56 -3.46
N ASP A 154 -16.28 -5.17 -2.45
CA ASP A 154 -16.33 -6.61 -2.13
C ASP A 154 -16.46 -7.56 -3.31
N PHE A 155 -15.36 -7.90 -3.97
CA PHE A 155 -15.06 -9.25 -4.45
C PHE A 155 -13.63 -9.19 -4.97
N SER A 156 -12.69 -9.85 -4.30
CA SER A 156 -11.54 -10.42 -5.02
C SER A 156 -12.14 -11.07 -6.25
N MET A 157 -11.88 -10.55 -7.46
CA MET A 157 -12.57 -10.96 -8.69
C MET A 157 -12.52 -12.49 -8.74
N PRO A 158 -13.63 -13.17 -8.42
CA PRO A 158 -13.46 -14.51 -7.91
C PRO A 158 -13.14 -15.42 -9.08
N LYS A 159 -12.34 -16.46 -8.84
CA LYS A 159 -11.92 -17.42 -9.87
C LYS A 159 -13.09 -18.03 -10.66
N TYR A 160 -14.33 -17.92 -10.17
CA TYR A 160 -15.55 -18.37 -10.85
C TYR A 160 -16.01 -17.47 -12.01
N VAL A 161 -15.69 -16.17 -12.04
CA VAL A 161 -16.04 -15.30 -13.19
C VAL A 161 -15.31 -15.75 -14.46
N PHE A 162 -14.06 -16.21 -14.32
CA PHE A 162 -13.26 -16.72 -15.44
C PHE A 162 -13.68 -18.12 -15.96
N ARG A 163 -14.50 -18.86 -15.21
CA ARG A 163 -14.95 -20.21 -15.62
C ARG A 163 -16.24 -20.18 -16.45
N ALA A 164 -17.11 -19.21 -16.22
CA ALA A 164 -18.39 -19.14 -16.91
C ALA A 164 -18.23 -18.88 -18.43
N ASP A 165 -17.32 -17.99 -18.82
CA ASP A 165 -17.14 -17.64 -20.25
C ASP A 165 -16.35 -18.69 -21.05
N ARG A 166 -15.35 -19.36 -20.45
CA ARG A 166 -14.58 -20.37 -21.20
C ARG A 166 -15.37 -21.63 -21.52
N GLU A 167 -16.32 -22.03 -20.68
CA GLU A 167 -17.19 -23.18 -20.99
C GLU A 167 -18.29 -22.84 -22.01
N GLN A 168 -18.67 -21.57 -22.15
CA GLN A 168 -19.62 -21.12 -23.17
C GLN A 168 -18.96 -20.88 -24.54
N GLN A 169 -17.70 -20.44 -24.57
CA GLN A 169 -16.96 -20.23 -25.83
C GLN A 169 -16.42 -21.53 -26.46
N LEU A 170 -16.33 -22.64 -25.72
CA LEU A 170 -15.91 -23.95 -26.24
C LEU A 170 -17.10 -24.82 -26.73
N LYS A 171 -18.31 -24.25 -26.81
CA LYS A 171 -19.53 -24.94 -27.26
C LYS A 171 -20.12 -24.42 -28.58
N ILE A 172 -19.29 -23.84 -29.44
CA ILE A 172 -19.67 -23.51 -30.83
C ILE A 172 -18.70 -24.20 -31.78
#